data_AF-A0A970QA80-F1
#
_entry.id   AF-A0A970QA80-F1
#
_cell.length_a   1.000
_cell.length_b   1.000
_cell.length_c   1.000
_cell.angle_alpha   90.00
_cell.angle_beta   90.00
_cell.angle_gamma   90.00
#
_symmetry.space_group_name_H-M   'P 1'
#
loop_
_entity.id
_entity.type
_entity.pdbx_description
1 polymer ?
#
loop_
_entity_poly.entity_id
_entity_poly.type
_entity_poly.pdbx_seq_one_letter_code
_entity_poly.pdbx_strand_id
1 'polypeptide(L)'
;MSKAAGTPPQPPQSELSESLEDYLEAILDIEGEKQAARPKDIALRLQVAPPSVTAALQNLGRRGLVNYAPYDVVTLTPRGRYLARDVRRRHDALERFFGDFLQLDPSEADDLACRMEHQLSPQALKRLVKLMDFIETCPHSEIPGLLRGGLEPRVAERGDAEAGHEHSDDHPADDHPADDHPADDTI
;
A
#
# COMPACT_ATOMS: atom_id res chain seq x y z
N MET A 1 36.04 -25.23 3.05
CA MET A 1 35.74 -23.79 3.12
C MET A 1 34.63 -23.49 2.12
N SER A 2 33.37 -23.50 2.56
CA SER A 2 32.20 -23.28 1.71
C SER A 2 32.17 -21.83 1.24
N LYS A 3 32.26 -21.63 -0.08
CA LYS A 3 32.05 -20.34 -0.72
C LYS A 3 30.56 -20.00 -0.63
N ALA A 4 30.25 -18.87 0.00
CA ALA A 4 28.90 -18.33 0.08
C ALA A 4 28.33 -18.21 -1.35
N ALA A 5 27.19 -18.86 -1.58
CA ALA A 5 26.37 -18.61 -2.75
C ALA A 5 25.89 -17.16 -2.66
N GLY A 6 26.45 -16.30 -3.49
CA GLY A 6 25.98 -14.92 -3.61
C GLY A 6 24.50 -14.93 -3.98
N THR A 7 23.70 -14.16 -3.25
CA THR A 7 22.31 -13.90 -3.58
C THR A 7 22.22 -13.52 -5.06
N PRO A 8 21.40 -14.21 -5.87
CA PRO A 8 21.27 -13.87 -7.28
C PRO A 8 20.85 -12.40 -7.42
N PRO A 9 21.36 -11.69 -8.43
CA PRO A 9 21.02 -10.30 -8.65
C PRO A 9 19.49 -10.17 -8.75
N GLN A 10 18.92 -9.36 -7.86
CA GLN A 10 17.52 -9.00 -7.90
C GLN A 10 17.27 -8.29 -9.24
N PRO A 11 16.33 -8.75 -10.09
CA PRO A 11 16.03 -8.07 -11.34
C PRO A 11 15.60 -6.63 -11.06
N PRO A 12 15.92 -5.67 -11.94
CA PRO A 12 15.53 -4.27 -11.77
C PRO A 12 14.00 -4.18 -11.65
N GLN A 13 13.50 -3.45 -10.65
CA GLN A 13 12.08 -3.17 -10.50
C GLN A 13 11.61 -2.19 -11.60
N SER A 14 10.47 -2.54 -12.22
CA SER A 14 9.59 -1.85 -13.18
C SER A 14 10.13 -1.40 -14.56
N GLU A 15 10.24 -2.35 -15.51
CA GLU A 15 10.07 -2.04 -16.96
C GLU A 15 8.61 -2.23 -17.44
N LEU A 16 7.72 -2.60 -16.52
CA LEU A 16 6.31 -2.87 -16.78
C LEU A 16 5.47 -1.71 -16.24
N SER A 17 4.46 -1.30 -17.00
CA SER A 17 3.49 -0.30 -16.52
C SER A 17 2.57 -0.92 -15.47
N GLU A 18 2.09 -0.11 -14.54
CA GLU A 18 1.09 -0.47 -13.51
C GLU A 18 -0.06 -1.31 -14.09
N SER A 19 -0.70 -0.83 -15.16
CA SER A 19 -1.77 -1.57 -15.84
C SER A 19 -1.38 -2.98 -16.28
N LEU A 20 -0.13 -3.19 -16.73
CA LEU A 20 0.33 -4.51 -17.17
C LEU A 20 0.71 -5.42 -15.98
N GLU A 21 1.04 -4.84 -14.83
CA GLU A 21 1.17 -5.57 -13.56
C GLU A 21 -0.21 -6.07 -13.09
N ASP A 22 -1.25 -5.24 -13.16
CA ASP A 22 -2.64 -5.62 -12.83
C ASP A 22 -3.10 -6.81 -13.67
N TYR A 23 -2.74 -6.84 -14.97
CA TYR A 23 -3.04 -7.98 -15.82
C TYR A 23 -2.35 -9.27 -15.37
N LEU A 24 -1.09 -9.19 -14.94
CA LEU A 24 -0.35 -10.37 -14.48
C LEU A 24 -0.93 -10.90 -13.16
N GLU A 25 -1.26 -10.00 -12.24
CA GLU A 25 -1.91 -10.34 -10.99
C GLU A 25 -3.28 -10.97 -11.22
N ALA A 26 -4.15 -10.34 -12.00
CA ALA A 26 -5.47 -10.88 -12.32
C ALA A 26 -5.40 -12.27 -12.96
N ILE A 27 -4.43 -12.52 -13.85
CA ILE A 27 -4.22 -13.86 -14.42
C ILE A 27 -3.81 -14.85 -13.33
N LEU A 28 -2.91 -14.47 -12.42
CA LEU A 28 -2.44 -15.33 -11.32
C LEU A 28 -3.61 -15.76 -10.42
N ASP A 29 -4.48 -14.83 -10.06
CA ASP A 29 -5.61 -15.11 -9.18
C ASP A 29 -6.65 -16.00 -9.86
N ILE A 30 -7.00 -15.69 -11.12
CA ILE A 30 -7.97 -16.48 -11.88
C ILE A 30 -7.44 -17.91 -12.08
N GLU A 31 -6.15 -18.08 -12.34
CA GLU A 31 -5.52 -19.41 -12.38
C GLU A 31 -5.68 -20.15 -11.03
N GLY A 32 -5.55 -19.45 -9.90
CA GLY A 32 -5.75 -20.01 -8.56
C GLY A 32 -7.19 -20.44 -8.29
N GLU A 33 -8.18 -19.69 -8.79
CA GLU A 33 -9.62 -19.94 -8.58
C GLU A 33 -10.20 -20.98 -9.55
N LYS A 34 -9.85 -20.88 -10.84
CA LYS A 34 -10.53 -21.58 -11.96
C LYS A 34 -9.60 -22.46 -12.79
N GLN A 35 -8.36 -22.69 -12.33
CA GLN A 35 -7.29 -23.42 -13.02
C GLN A 35 -6.78 -22.80 -14.33
N ALA A 36 -7.56 -21.94 -15.01
CA ALA A 36 -7.17 -21.30 -16.26
C ALA A 36 -7.82 -19.92 -16.43
N ALA A 37 -7.01 -18.92 -16.79
CA ALA A 37 -7.51 -17.59 -17.11
C ALA A 37 -8.03 -17.52 -18.55
N ARG A 38 -9.19 -16.92 -18.76
CA ARG A 38 -9.71 -16.61 -20.11
C ARG A 38 -9.84 -15.10 -20.28
N PRO A 39 -9.70 -14.56 -21.52
CA PRO A 39 -9.81 -13.12 -21.75
C PRO A 39 -11.11 -12.49 -21.21
N LYS A 40 -12.23 -13.24 -21.23
CA LYS A 40 -13.51 -12.78 -20.67
C LYS A 40 -13.48 -12.62 -19.14
N ASP A 41 -12.78 -13.52 -18.43
CA ASP A 41 -12.68 -13.49 -16.98
C ASP A 41 -11.76 -12.34 -16.55
N ILE A 42 -10.68 -12.12 -17.31
CA ILE A 42 -9.77 -10.98 -17.12
C ILE A 42 -10.50 -9.65 -17.35
N ALA A 43 -11.29 -9.54 -18.42
CA ALA A 43 -12.09 -8.35 -18.70
C ALA A 43 -13.07 -8.02 -17.56
N LEU A 44 -13.74 -9.04 -17.02
CA LEU A 44 -14.68 -8.88 -15.92
C LEU A 44 -13.97 -8.46 -14.63
N ARG A 45 -12.84 -9.11 -14.29
CA ARG A 45 -12.06 -8.83 -13.09
C ARG A 45 -11.54 -7.40 -13.06
N LEU A 46 -10.90 -6.98 -14.16
CA LEU A 46 -10.28 -5.66 -14.27
C LEU A 46 -11.27 -4.57 -14.72
N GLN A 47 -12.54 -4.93 -14.96
CA GLN A 47 -13.59 -4.02 -15.42
C GLN A 47 -13.20 -3.23 -16.69
N VAL A 48 -12.54 -3.90 -17.64
CA VAL A 48 -12.02 -3.30 -18.88
C VAL A 48 -12.64 -3.92 -20.13
N ALA A 49 -12.62 -3.17 -21.23
CA ALA A 49 -13.18 -3.63 -22.49
C ALA A 49 -12.35 -4.80 -23.09
N PRO A 50 -12.99 -5.79 -23.77
CA PRO A 50 -12.29 -6.91 -24.40
C PRO A 50 -11.14 -6.54 -25.37
N PRO A 51 -11.23 -5.45 -26.16
CA PRO A 51 -10.10 -4.99 -26.97
C PRO A 51 -8.88 -4.60 -26.13
N SER A 52 -9.07 -3.99 -24.96
CA SER A 52 -7.98 -3.63 -24.04
C SER A 52 -7.28 -4.88 -23.51
N VAL A 53 -8.05 -5.90 -23.11
CA VAL A 53 -7.48 -7.20 -22.71
C VAL A 53 -6.64 -7.81 -23.83
N THR A 54 -7.15 -7.80 -25.06
CA THR A 54 -6.44 -8.37 -26.21
C THR A 54 -5.11 -7.65 -26.44
N ALA A 55 -5.10 -6.31 -26.40
CA ALA A 55 -3.90 -5.50 -26.57
C ALA A 55 -2.87 -5.75 -25.46
N ALA A 56 -3.33 -5.83 -24.21
CA ALA A 56 -2.48 -6.12 -23.05
C ALA A 56 -1.86 -7.52 -23.12
N LEU A 57 -2.66 -8.55 -23.44
CA LEU A 57 -2.18 -9.92 -23.59
C LEU A 57 -1.16 -10.07 -24.73
N GLN A 58 -1.36 -9.37 -25.86
CA GLN A 58 -0.36 -9.31 -26.93
C GLN A 58 0.93 -8.61 -26.48
N ASN A 59 0.83 -7.56 -25.65
CA ASN A 59 2.00 -6.88 -25.09
C ASN A 59 2.78 -7.81 -24.15
N LEU A 60 2.10 -8.41 -23.18
CA LEU A 60 2.69 -9.38 -22.25
C LEU A 60 3.27 -10.60 -22.98
N GLY A 61 2.61 -11.08 -24.03
CA GLY A 61 3.08 -12.18 -24.86
C GLY A 61 4.37 -11.84 -25.59
N ARG A 62 4.45 -10.64 -26.21
CA ARG A 62 5.70 -10.14 -26.83
C ARG A 62 6.85 -10.01 -25.83
N ARG A 63 6.55 -9.74 -24.56
CA ARG A 63 7.52 -9.68 -23.46
C ARG A 63 7.88 -11.06 -22.87
N GLY A 64 7.23 -12.14 -23.34
CA GLY A 64 7.45 -13.50 -22.85
C GLY A 64 6.92 -13.73 -21.42
N LEU A 65 5.91 -12.97 -21.00
CA LEU A 65 5.33 -13.05 -19.65
C LEU A 65 4.07 -13.92 -19.60
N VAL A 66 3.35 -14.05 -20.72
CA VAL A 66 2.18 -14.93 -20.84
C VAL A 66 2.29 -15.79 -22.09
N ASN A 67 1.70 -16.97 -22.05
CA ASN A 67 1.34 -17.73 -23.24
C ASN A 67 -0.08 -17.30 -23.64
N TYR A 68 -0.20 -16.64 -24.80
CA TYR A 68 -1.47 -16.16 -25.32
C TYR A 68 -1.66 -16.59 -26.77
N ALA A 69 -2.81 -17.22 -27.04
CA ALA A 69 -3.29 -17.51 -28.38
C ALA A 69 -4.78 -17.10 -28.48
N PRO A 70 -5.23 -16.61 -29.66
CA PRO A 70 -6.65 -16.33 -29.88
C PRO A 70 -7.53 -17.54 -29.54
N TYR A 71 -8.64 -17.29 -28.84
CA TYR A 71 -9.63 -18.29 -28.41
C TYR A 71 -9.15 -19.35 -27.40
N ASP A 72 -7.92 -19.25 -26.92
CA ASP A 72 -7.37 -20.18 -25.95
C ASP A 72 -7.36 -19.61 -24.52
N VAL A 73 -7.01 -20.45 -23.55
CA VAL A 73 -6.69 -20.01 -22.18
C VAL A 73 -5.35 -19.27 -22.16
N VAL A 74 -5.27 -18.27 -21.29
CA VAL A 74 -4.05 -17.52 -21.00
C VAL A 74 -3.35 -18.19 -19.83
N THR A 75 -2.05 -18.41 -19.94
CA THR A 75 -1.23 -18.90 -18.83
C THR A 75 -0.01 -18.04 -18.59
N LEU A 76 0.42 -17.92 -17.34
CA LEU A 76 1.67 -17.25 -17.00
C LEU A 76 2.87 -18.12 -17.41
N THR A 77 3.87 -17.51 -18.06
CA THR A 77 5.19 -18.15 -18.18
C THR A 77 5.88 -18.20 -16.82
N PRO A 78 6.98 -18.96 -16.63
CA PRO A 78 7.72 -18.93 -15.37
C PRO A 78 8.17 -17.52 -14.96
N ARG A 79 8.58 -16.70 -15.94
CA ARG A 79 8.96 -15.29 -15.71
C ARG A 79 7.74 -14.44 -15.35
N GLY A 80 6.63 -14.59 -16.09
CA GLY A 80 5.39 -13.88 -15.78
C GLY A 80 4.86 -14.22 -14.40
N ARG A 81 4.90 -15.50 -14.01
CA ARG A 81 4.48 -15.96 -12.68
C ARG A 81 5.34 -15.39 -11.57
N TYR A 82 6.64 -15.28 -11.77
CA TYR A 82 7.52 -14.61 -10.81
C TYR A 82 7.11 -13.16 -10.59
N LEU A 83 6.88 -12.41 -11.68
CA LEU A 83 6.46 -11.00 -11.58
C LEU A 83 5.06 -10.86 -10.98
N ALA A 84 4.09 -11.67 -11.41
CA ALA A 84 2.73 -11.68 -10.88
C ALA A 84 2.73 -11.93 -9.37
N ARG A 85 3.56 -12.85 -8.88
CA ARG A 85 3.71 -13.11 -7.44
C ARG A 85 4.37 -11.97 -6.68
N ASP A 86 5.30 -11.25 -7.31
CA ASP A 86 5.89 -10.06 -6.69
C ASP A 86 4.86 -8.94 -6.55
N VAL A 87 4.02 -8.72 -7.57
CA VAL A 87 2.87 -7.79 -7.52
C VAL A 87 1.91 -8.21 -6.42
N ARG A 88 1.38 -9.44 -6.48
CA ARG A 88 0.47 -10.00 -5.48
C ARG A 88 1.01 -9.91 -4.05
N ARG A 89 2.30 -10.18 -3.85
CA ARG A 89 2.93 -10.04 -2.52
C ARG A 89 2.93 -8.60 -2.01
N ARG A 90 3.07 -7.61 -2.88
CA ARG A 90 3.01 -6.19 -2.51
C ARG A 90 1.58 -5.79 -2.14
N HIS A 91 0.62 -6.22 -2.96
CA HIS A 91 -0.80 -6.07 -2.66
C HIS A 91 -1.15 -6.68 -1.29
N ASP A 92 -0.84 -7.96 -1.06
CA ASP A 92 -1.17 -8.68 0.18
C ASP A 92 -0.59 -7.98 1.42
N ALA A 93 0.63 -7.45 1.32
CA ALA A 93 1.25 -6.73 2.44
C ALA A 93 0.52 -5.41 2.75
N LEU A 94 0.04 -4.71 1.73
CA LEU A 94 -0.76 -3.50 1.91
C LEU A 94 -2.15 -3.83 2.45
N GLU A 95 -2.80 -4.85 1.91
CA GLU A 95 -4.12 -5.31 2.35
C GLU A 95 -4.07 -5.68 3.85
N ARG A 96 -3.08 -6.47 4.27
CA ARG A 96 -2.87 -6.82 5.68
C ARG A 96 -2.52 -5.62 6.54
N PHE A 97 -1.74 -4.66 6.02
CA PHE A 97 -1.46 -3.43 6.73
C PHE A 97 -2.75 -2.63 6.99
N PHE A 98 -3.63 -2.52 5.99
CA PHE A 98 -4.90 -1.79 6.15
C PHE A 98 -5.93 -2.56 6.98
N GLY A 99 -6.08 -3.87 6.74
CA GLY A 99 -7.06 -4.72 7.41
C GLY A 99 -6.60 -5.17 8.81
N ASP A 100 -5.44 -5.79 8.92
CA ASP A 100 -5.00 -6.38 10.20
C ASP A 100 -4.39 -5.34 11.14
N PHE A 101 -3.62 -4.39 10.61
CA PHE A 101 -2.94 -3.40 11.46
C PHE A 101 -3.80 -2.16 11.72
N LEU A 102 -4.42 -1.60 10.68
CA LEU A 102 -5.28 -0.43 10.81
C LEU A 102 -6.76 -0.76 11.04
N GLN A 103 -7.16 -2.04 11.00
CA GLN A 103 -8.51 -2.51 11.34
C GLN A 103 -9.60 -1.90 10.44
N LEU A 104 -9.29 -1.65 9.17
CA LEU A 104 -10.27 -1.26 8.17
C LEU A 104 -11.17 -2.45 7.79
N ASP A 105 -12.34 -2.14 7.21
CA ASP A 105 -13.19 -3.16 6.61
C ASP A 105 -12.42 -3.91 5.50
N PRO A 106 -12.59 -5.24 5.36
CA PRO A 106 -11.86 -6.00 4.34
C PRO A 106 -12.00 -5.46 2.91
N SER A 107 -13.20 -5.00 2.53
CA SER A 107 -13.41 -4.44 1.18
C SER A 107 -12.70 -3.09 1.00
N GLU A 108 -12.67 -2.26 2.04
CA GLU A 108 -11.94 -1.00 2.02
C GLU A 108 -10.42 -1.22 2.00
N ALA A 109 -9.93 -2.23 2.73
CA ALA A 109 -8.52 -2.60 2.78
C ALA A 109 -7.99 -3.07 1.41
N ASP A 110 -8.73 -3.96 0.73
CA ASP A 110 -8.41 -4.45 -0.62
C ASP A 110 -8.39 -3.30 -1.66
N ASP A 111 -9.43 -2.47 -1.67
CA ASP A 111 -9.53 -1.30 -2.55
C ASP A 111 -8.37 -0.32 -2.34
N LEU A 112 -7.98 -0.09 -1.08
CA LEU A 112 -6.88 0.81 -0.76
C LEU A 112 -5.53 0.19 -1.11
N ALA A 113 -5.35 -1.12 -0.91
CA ALA A 113 -4.15 -1.84 -1.33
C ALA A 113 -3.92 -1.74 -2.85
N CYS A 114 -4.96 -2.02 -3.66
CA CYS A 114 -4.93 -1.86 -5.11
C CYS A 114 -4.50 -0.45 -5.53
N ARG A 115 -5.05 0.59 -4.91
CA ARG A 115 -4.70 1.98 -5.27
C ARG A 115 -3.29 2.36 -4.84
N MET A 116 -2.86 1.90 -3.67
CA MET A 116 -1.61 2.34 -3.05
C MET A 116 -0.38 1.60 -3.59
N GLU A 117 -0.51 0.36 -4.04
CA GLU A 117 0.65 -0.42 -4.46
C GLU A 117 1.43 0.19 -5.62
N HIS A 118 0.75 0.91 -6.51
CA HIS A 118 1.36 1.59 -7.66
C HIS A 118 1.77 3.04 -7.36
N GLN A 119 1.21 3.64 -6.31
CA GLN A 119 1.50 5.03 -5.91
C GLN A 119 2.71 5.14 -4.98
N LEU A 120 3.04 4.06 -4.27
CA LEU A 120 4.19 4.05 -3.39
C LEU A 120 5.50 3.88 -4.16
N SER A 121 6.53 4.62 -3.75
CA SER A 121 7.87 4.36 -4.28
C SER A 121 8.28 2.90 -4.03
N PRO A 122 9.03 2.27 -4.97
CA PRO A 122 9.45 0.88 -4.80
C PRO A 122 10.22 0.63 -3.50
N GLN A 123 10.99 1.63 -3.03
CA GLN A 123 11.72 1.55 -1.77
C GLN A 123 10.79 1.56 -0.55
N ALA A 124 9.76 2.40 -0.55
CA ALA A 124 8.79 2.46 0.54
C ALA A 124 8.00 1.15 0.65
N LEU A 125 7.46 0.68 -0.48
CA LEU A 125 6.69 -0.56 -0.55
C LEU A 125 7.53 -1.77 -0.14
N LYS A 126 8.79 -1.86 -0.59
CA LYS A 126 9.72 -2.90 -0.15
C LYS A 126 9.96 -2.89 1.36
N ARG A 127 10.04 -1.71 1.99
CA ARG A 127 10.20 -1.61 3.45
C ARG A 127 8.93 -2.01 4.19
N LEU A 128 7.76 -1.62 3.68
CA LEU A 128 6.47 -2.02 4.23
C LEU A 128 6.30 -3.53 4.20
N VAL A 129 6.55 -4.17 3.05
CA VAL A 129 6.49 -5.63 2.92
C VAL A 129 7.40 -6.32 3.95
N LYS A 130 8.63 -5.83 4.14
CA LYS A 130 9.54 -6.37 5.17
C LYS A 130 9.04 -6.17 6.60
N LEU A 131 8.37 -5.06 6.87
CA LEU A 131 7.76 -4.79 8.17
C LEU A 131 6.63 -5.79 8.43
N MET A 132 5.75 -6.01 7.45
CA MET A 132 4.65 -6.97 7.56
C MET A 132 5.17 -8.40 7.74
N ASP A 133 6.16 -8.83 6.93
CA ASP A 133 6.83 -10.13 7.09
C ASP A 133 7.40 -10.30 8.51
N PHE A 134 8.00 -9.25 9.07
CA PHE A 134 8.56 -9.27 10.42
C PHE A 134 7.46 -9.40 11.49
N ILE A 135 6.36 -8.64 11.36
CA ILE A 135 5.26 -8.66 12.31
C ILE A 135 4.61 -10.05 12.36
N GLU A 136 4.40 -10.70 11.21
CA GLU A 136 3.79 -12.03 11.10
C GLU A 136 4.66 -13.15 11.66
N THR A 137 5.98 -13.03 11.50
CA THR A 137 6.94 -14.06 11.92
C THR A 137 7.44 -13.87 13.35
N CYS A 138 7.09 -12.75 14.01
CA CYS A 138 7.57 -12.46 15.34
C CYS A 138 6.85 -13.35 16.37
N PRO A 139 7.58 -14.18 17.17
CA PRO A 139 6.99 -15.07 18.16
C PRO A 139 6.35 -14.36 19.36
N HIS A 140 6.44 -13.02 19.41
CA HIS A 140 5.82 -12.17 20.43
C HIS A 140 4.77 -11.23 19.82
N SER A 141 4.21 -11.55 18.65
CA SER A 141 3.19 -10.75 17.95
C SER A 141 1.88 -10.58 18.73
N GLU A 142 1.73 -11.25 19.88
CA GLU A 142 0.74 -10.92 20.92
C GLU A 142 1.06 -9.62 21.68
N ILE A 143 1.69 -8.61 21.05
CA ILE A 143 1.72 -7.27 21.66
C ILE A 143 0.27 -6.78 21.68
N PRO A 144 -0.38 -6.65 22.86
CA PRO A 144 -1.72 -6.12 22.94
C PRO A 144 -1.70 -4.70 22.36
N GLY A 145 -2.50 -4.45 21.32
CA GLY A 145 -2.58 -3.16 20.62
C GLY A 145 -1.86 -3.08 19.26
N LEU A 146 -1.04 -4.07 18.86
CA LEU A 146 -0.36 -4.00 17.54
C LEU A 146 -1.11 -4.71 16.41
N LEU A 147 -1.82 -5.81 16.70
CA LEU A 147 -2.57 -6.60 15.69
C LEU A 147 -4.01 -6.94 16.11
N ARG A 148 -4.37 -6.76 17.39
CA ARG A 148 -5.69 -7.17 17.93
C ARG A 148 -6.38 -6.13 18.79
N GLY A 149 -5.81 -4.93 18.94
CA GLY A 149 -6.29 -3.97 19.94
C GLY A 149 -6.37 -2.52 19.49
N GLY A 150 -6.18 -2.22 18.20
CA GLY A 150 -6.09 -0.84 17.71
C GLY A 150 -4.92 -0.06 18.32
N LEU A 151 -4.51 1.02 17.65
CA LEU A 151 -3.68 2.03 18.31
C LEU A 151 -4.56 2.72 19.36
N GLU A 152 -4.64 2.16 20.57
CA GLU A 152 -5.20 2.90 21.70
C GLU A 152 -4.46 4.23 21.79
N PRO A 153 -5.19 5.37 21.85
CA PRO A 153 -4.55 6.65 21.95
C PRO A 153 -3.68 6.64 23.21
N ARG A 154 -2.39 6.99 23.05
CA ARG A 154 -1.54 7.32 24.20
C ARG A 154 -2.22 8.50 24.90
N VAL A 155 -2.96 8.21 25.97
CA VAL A 155 -3.44 9.25 26.86
C VAL A 155 -2.18 9.90 27.43
N ALA A 156 -1.87 11.11 26.96
CA ALA A 156 -0.87 11.92 27.61
C ALA A 156 -1.42 12.22 29.01
N GLU A 157 -0.89 11.52 30.02
CA GLU A 157 -1.09 11.86 31.42
C GLU A 157 -0.77 13.37 31.55
N ARG A 158 -1.81 14.20 31.62
CA ARG A 158 -1.68 15.56 32.10
C ARG A 158 -1.27 15.41 33.55
N GLY A 159 0.02 15.60 33.82
CA GLY A 159 0.49 15.73 35.19
C GLY A 159 -0.36 16.78 35.89
N ASP A 160 -0.98 16.37 36.99
CA ASP A 160 -1.61 17.27 37.94
C ASP A 160 -0.54 18.26 38.39
N ALA A 161 -0.57 19.47 37.81
CA ALA A 161 0.18 20.59 38.33
C ALA A 161 -0.51 21.00 39.63
N GLU A 162 0.04 20.56 40.76
CA GLU A 162 -0.36 21.01 42.08
C GLU A 162 -0.42 22.53 42.13
N ALA A 163 -1.56 23.03 42.63
CA ALA A 163 -1.77 24.41 43.02
C ALA A 163 -0.77 24.79 44.14
N GLY A 164 -0.15 25.96 44.03
CA GLY A 164 0.61 26.51 45.15
C GLY A 164 1.59 27.63 44.82
N HIS A 165 1.11 28.78 44.34
CA HIS A 165 1.71 30.05 44.75
C HIS A 165 0.71 31.19 44.70
N GLU A 166 0.19 31.52 45.88
CA GLU A 166 -0.33 32.86 46.15
C GLU A 166 0.87 33.82 46.15
N HIS A 167 0.84 34.82 45.28
CA HIS A 167 1.56 36.07 45.53
C HIS A 167 0.65 37.22 45.17
N SER A 168 0.17 37.87 46.21
CA SER A 168 -0.41 39.20 46.17
C SER A 168 0.69 40.18 45.73
N ASP A 169 0.37 41.07 44.79
CA ASP A 169 0.14 42.49 45.10
C ASP A 169 0.35 43.39 43.89
N ASP A 170 -0.50 44.43 43.90
CA ASP A 170 -0.37 45.75 43.29
C ASP A 170 -0.41 45.92 41.76
N HIS A 171 -1.60 46.38 41.34
CA HIS A 171 -1.78 47.35 40.25
C HIS A 171 -1.01 48.65 40.58
N PRO A 172 -0.55 49.38 39.55
CA PRO A 172 -1.40 50.49 39.13
C PRO A 172 -1.59 50.57 37.62
N ALA A 173 -2.75 51.13 37.28
CA ALA A 173 -3.14 51.52 35.94
C ALA A 173 -2.17 52.57 35.39
N ASP A 174 -1.71 52.35 34.16
CA ASP A 174 -1.25 53.43 33.29
C ASP A 174 -2.09 53.42 32.01
N ASP A 175 -3.00 54.37 32.06
CA ASP A 175 -3.77 55.03 31.03
C ASP A 175 -2.85 55.64 29.96
N HIS A 176 -3.02 55.31 28.67
CA HIS A 176 -3.01 56.27 27.53
C HIS A 176 -3.02 55.64 26.11
N PRO A 177 -3.39 56.41 25.06
CA PRO A 177 -4.60 56.13 24.28
C PRO A 177 -4.35 55.58 22.87
N ALA A 178 -5.48 55.37 22.19
CA ALA A 178 -5.64 55.00 20.80
C ALA A 178 -4.79 55.83 19.82
N ASP A 179 -4.10 55.13 18.92
CA ASP A 179 -3.67 55.68 17.64
C ASP A 179 -4.44 55.00 16.50
N ASP A 180 -5.16 55.88 15.83
CA ASP A 180 -5.95 55.75 14.63
C ASP A 180 -5.02 55.63 13.41
N HIS A 181 -5.16 54.56 12.61
CA HIS A 181 -4.64 54.60 11.24
C HIS A 181 -5.59 53.96 10.22
N PRO A 182 -5.82 54.65 9.08
CA PRO A 182 -6.94 54.41 8.19
C PRO A 182 -6.71 53.27 7.19
N ALA A 183 -7.84 52.83 6.64
CA ALA A 183 -7.98 51.92 5.52
C ALA A 183 -7.14 52.34 4.30
N ASP A 184 -6.52 51.36 3.66
CA ASP A 184 -5.99 51.48 2.31
C ASP A 184 -6.89 50.70 1.34
N ASP A 185 -7.54 51.45 0.45
CA ASP A 185 -8.25 50.98 -0.72
C ASP A 185 -7.23 50.43 -1.72
N THR A 186 -7.44 49.22 -2.24
CA THR A 186 -6.85 48.82 -3.52
C THR A 186 -7.84 48.01 -4.35
N ILE A 187 -8.45 48.74 -5.29
CA ILE A 187 -8.69 48.45 -6.72
C ILE A 187 -8.94 46.99 -7.10
#